data_AF-A0FLS3-F1
#
_entry.id   AF-A0FLS3-F1
#
_cell.length_a   1.000
_cell.length_b   1.000
_cell.length_c   1.000
_cell.angle_alpha   90.00
_cell.angle_beta   90.00
_cell.angle_gamma   90.00
#
_symmetry.space_group_name_H-M   'P 1'
#
loop_
_entity.id
_entity.type
_entity.pdbx_description
1 polymer ?
#
loop_
_entity_poly.entity_id
_entity_poly.type
_entity_poly.pdbx_seq_one_letter_code
_entity_poly.pdbx_strand_id
1 'polypeptide(L)'
;MFGLAFTCLTVLVTVAAAGGCSAPSNIVSETFSSAKQCFLDYSNDAYLYGCGVTASWVFSTTSECFVSEYYKNKYNYVGAVSAKYNGSTICTKTPCGAVIKVQSNCSQAFYDRINKIPSDDYENEC
;
A
#
# COMPACT_ATOMS: atom_id res chain seq x y z
N MET A 1 -43.10 -10.23 26.42
CA MET A 1 -42.30 -9.58 25.36
C MET A 1 -40.87 -10.12 25.49
N PHE A 2 -40.49 -11.09 24.67
CA PHE A 2 -39.15 -11.66 24.69
C PHE A 2 -38.22 -10.72 23.92
N GLY A 3 -37.34 -10.02 24.64
CA GLY A 3 -36.33 -9.15 24.05
C GLY A 3 -35.21 -9.98 23.43
N LEU A 4 -35.09 -9.93 22.11
CA LEU A 4 -33.94 -10.45 21.37
C LEU A 4 -32.73 -9.57 21.68
N ALA A 5 -31.88 -10.02 22.61
CA ALA A 5 -30.57 -9.43 22.83
C ALA A 5 -29.68 -9.76 21.61
N PHE A 6 -29.43 -8.74 20.79
CA PHE A 6 -28.50 -8.79 19.67
C PHE A 6 -27.08 -8.93 20.24
N THR A 7 -26.60 -10.15 20.41
CA THR A 7 -25.19 -10.40 20.75
C THR A 7 -24.34 -10.03 19.54
N CYS A 8 -23.67 -8.89 19.63
CA CYS A 8 -22.66 -8.46 18.67
C CYS A 8 -21.48 -9.44 18.76
N LEU A 9 -21.49 -10.47 17.90
CA LEU A 9 -20.37 -11.40 17.77
C LEU A 9 -19.22 -10.69 17.05
N THR A 10 -18.35 -10.03 17.79
CA THR A 10 -17.09 -9.51 17.23
C THR A 10 -16.14 -10.69 17.04
N VAL A 11 -16.08 -11.20 15.81
CA VAL A 11 -15.07 -12.19 15.40
C VAL A 11 -13.74 -11.46 15.26
N LEU A 12 -12.86 -11.60 16.26
CA LEU A 12 -11.46 -11.22 16.15
C LEU A 12 -10.71 -12.29 15.36
N VAL A 13 -10.55 -12.08 14.06
CA VAL A 13 -9.63 -12.88 13.24
C VAL A 13 -8.21 -12.36 13.46
N THR A 14 -7.46 -13.01 14.33
CA THR A 14 -6.00 -12.84 14.42
C THR A 14 -5.35 -13.51 13.21
N VAL A 15 -5.09 -12.74 12.14
CA VAL A 15 -4.28 -13.22 11.02
C VAL A 15 -2.81 -13.16 11.44
N ALA A 16 -2.20 -14.31 11.71
CA ALA A 16 -0.77 -14.40 11.96
C ALA A 16 0.01 -13.88 10.74
N ALA A 17 0.83 -12.85 10.97
CA ALA A 17 1.83 -12.39 10.02
C ALA A 17 2.97 -13.43 9.90
N ALA A 18 3.64 -13.41 8.74
CA ALA A 18 4.86 -14.14 8.37
C ALA A 18 4.75 -15.52 7.66
N GLY A 19 3.59 -15.86 7.09
CA GLY A 19 3.54 -16.77 5.95
C GLY A 19 3.53 -15.93 4.67
N GLY A 20 4.52 -16.10 3.78
CA GLY A 20 4.51 -15.48 2.46
C GLY A 20 3.14 -15.72 1.83
N CYS A 21 2.34 -14.66 1.69
CA CYS A 21 1.05 -14.81 1.06
C CYS A 21 1.37 -15.12 -0.40
N SER A 22 1.15 -16.36 -0.82
CA SER A 22 1.23 -16.71 -2.22
C SER A 22 0.10 -16.00 -2.94
N ALA A 23 0.39 -15.47 -4.14
CA ALA A 23 -0.66 -14.94 -4.99
C ALA A 23 -1.74 -16.01 -5.27
N PRO A 24 -2.99 -15.61 -5.54
CA PRO A 24 -4.03 -16.55 -5.95
C PRO A 24 -3.56 -17.38 -7.15
N SER A 25 -3.79 -18.70 -7.12
CA SER A 25 -3.38 -19.61 -8.21
C SER A 25 -4.26 -19.50 -9.46
N ASN A 26 -5.37 -18.78 -9.38
CA ASN A 26 -6.41 -18.67 -10.41
C ASN A 26 -6.54 -17.24 -10.99
N ILE A 27 -5.45 -16.47 -11.05
CA ILE A 27 -5.44 -15.17 -11.72
C ILE A 27 -5.70 -15.39 -13.22
N VAL A 28 -6.75 -14.78 -13.77
CA VAL A 28 -7.13 -14.85 -15.19
C VAL A 28 -6.64 -13.65 -15.99
N SER A 29 -6.48 -12.51 -15.34
CA SER A 29 -5.91 -11.31 -15.94
C SER A 29 -5.27 -10.43 -14.87
N GLU A 30 -4.23 -9.70 -15.24
CA GLU A 30 -3.61 -8.72 -14.37
C GLU A 30 -3.01 -7.55 -15.16
N THR A 31 -2.92 -6.40 -14.51
CA THR A 31 -2.16 -5.24 -14.95
C THR A 31 -1.44 -4.67 -13.75
N PHE A 32 -0.12 -4.49 -13.87
CA PHE A 32 0.71 -3.92 -12.84
C PHE A 32 1.40 -2.68 -13.39
N SER A 33 1.41 -1.60 -12.61
CA SER A 33 2.15 -0.39 -12.89
C SER A 33 2.77 0.12 -11.60
N SER A 34 3.97 0.66 -11.69
CA SER A 34 4.64 1.33 -10.59
C SER A 34 5.37 2.56 -11.11
N ALA A 35 5.48 3.56 -10.25
CA ALA A 35 6.16 4.81 -10.55
C ALA A 35 6.91 5.29 -9.32
N LYS A 36 8.16 5.70 -9.53
CA LYS A 36 8.97 6.46 -8.58
C LYS A 36 9.05 7.90 -9.10
N GLN A 37 8.78 8.85 -8.22
CA GLN A 37 8.85 10.28 -8.50
C GLN A 37 9.68 10.91 -7.39
N CYS A 38 10.81 11.52 -7.73
CA CYS A 38 11.61 12.29 -6.79
C CYS A 38 11.48 13.77 -7.14
N PHE A 39 11.47 14.60 -6.11
CA PHE A 39 11.41 16.05 -6.25
C PHE A 39 12.44 16.69 -5.34
N LEU A 40 12.92 17.84 -5.80
CA LEU A 40 13.75 18.76 -5.03
C LEU A 40 12.97 20.07 -4.96
N ASP A 41 12.65 20.49 -3.75
CA ASP A 41 12.09 21.81 -3.50
C ASP A 41 13.13 22.73 -2.82
N TYR A 42 13.10 24.00 -3.15
CA TYR A 42 14.00 25.02 -2.61
C TYR A 42 13.14 26.11 -1.99
N SER A 43 13.01 26.10 -0.67
CA SER A 43 12.20 27.08 0.05
C SER A 43 12.94 27.59 1.29
N ASN A 44 13.03 28.92 1.44
CA ASN A 44 13.58 29.63 2.60
C ASN A 44 14.90 29.03 3.14
N ASP A 45 15.93 28.95 2.29
CA ASP A 45 17.28 28.44 2.59
C ASP A 45 17.36 26.97 3.06
N ALA A 46 16.28 26.19 2.87
CA ALA A 46 16.24 24.76 3.18
C ALA A 46 16.10 23.89 1.94
N TYR A 47 16.80 22.75 1.96
CA TYR A 47 16.74 21.74 0.91
C TYR A 47 15.63 20.71 1.19
N LEU A 48 14.69 20.74 0.26
CA LEU A 48 13.50 19.94 -0.02
C LEU A 48 13.57 18.56 -0.68
N TYR A 49 14.41 17.58 -0.31
CA TYR A 49 14.44 16.35 -1.12
C TYR A 49 13.40 15.33 -0.68
N GLY A 50 12.61 14.81 -1.60
CA GLY A 50 11.73 13.68 -1.31
C GLY A 50 11.50 12.78 -2.51
N CYS A 51 11.30 11.50 -2.23
CA CYS A 51 10.89 10.52 -3.22
C CYS A 51 9.57 9.87 -2.79
N GLY A 52 8.66 9.76 -3.74
CA GLY A 52 7.44 8.97 -3.61
C GLY A 52 7.46 7.78 -4.53
N VAL A 53 7.02 6.64 -4.02
CA VAL A 53 6.79 5.43 -4.80
C VAL A 53 5.30 5.10 -4.74
N THR A 54 4.72 4.89 -5.92
CA THR A 54 3.35 4.40 -6.08
C THR A 54 3.37 3.11 -6.88
N ALA A 55 2.42 2.22 -6.58
CA ALA A 55 2.13 1.09 -7.45
C ALA A 55 0.64 0.79 -7.46
N SER A 56 0.17 0.27 -8.59
CA SER A 56 -1.18 -0.22 -8.79
C SER A 56 -1.11 -1.60 -9.41
N TRP A 57 -1.84 -2.54 -8.82
CA TRP A 57 -1.99 -3.88 -9.34
C TRP A 57 -3.47 -4.22 -9.40
N VAL A 58 -4.00 -4.25 -10.60
CA VAL A 58 -5.36 -4.72 -10.86
C VAL A 58 -5.25 -6.18 -11.28
N PHE A 59 -5.98 -7.07 -10.61
CA PHE A 59 -6.01 -8.47 -10.99
C PHE A 59 -7.41 -9.05 -10.83
N SER A 60 -7.76 -9.96 -11.72
CA SER A 60 -9.00 -10.73 -11.64
C SER A 60 -8.68 -12.20 -11.44
N THR A 61 -9.42 -12.84 -10.56
CA THR A 61 -9.53 -14.29 -10.45
C THR A 61 -10.72 -14.79 -11.28
N THR A 62 -11.01 -16.08 -11.23
CA THR A 62 -12.21 -16.65 -11.87
C THR A 62 -13.53 -16.11 -11.34
N SER A 63 -13.55 -15.52 -10.13
CA SER A 63 -14.78 -15.10 -9.44
C SER A 63 -14.78 -13.64 -8.98
N GLU A 64 -13.62 -13.01 -8.84
CA GLU A 64 -13.49 -11.70 -8.21
C GLU A 64 -12.44 -10.85 -8.91
N CYS A 65 -12.56 -9.53 -8.80
CA CYS A 65 -11.58 -8.57 -9.29
C CYS A 65 -11.14 -7.68 -8.12
N PHE A 66 -9.84 -7.42 -8.03
CA PHE A 66 -9.24 -6.58 -7.01
C PHE A 66 -8.33 -5.51 -7.63
N VAL A 67 -8.32 -4.34 -7.00
CA VAL A 67 -7.34 -3.28 -7.20
C VAL A 67 -6.54 -3.17 -5.91
N SER A 68 -5.23 -3.39 -6.02
CA SER A 68 -4.28 -3.14 -4.96
C SER A 68 -3.49 -1.88 -5.26
N GLU A 69 -3.37 -1.00 -4.26
CA GLU A 69 -2.60 0.24 -4.39
C GLU A 69 -1.55 0.32 -3.30
N TYR A 70 -0.38 0.82 -3.66
CA TYR A 70 0.75 1.06 -2.80
C TYR A 70 1.10 2.54 -2.84
N TYR A 71 1.39 3.10 -1.67
CA TYR A 71 1.95 4.44 -1.53
C TYR A 71 2.97 4.46 -0.42
N LYS A 72 4.15 4.99 -0.72
CA LYS A 72 5.19 5.30 0.26
C LYS A 72 5.93 6.54 -0.16
N ASN A 73 6.01 7.52 0.73
CA ASN A 73 6.84 8.70 0.53
C ASN A 73 7.92 8.80 1.61
N LYS A 74 9.06 9.33 1.22
CA LYS A 74 10.20 9.58 2.09
C LYS A 74 10.72 10.99 1.82
N TYR A 75 11.05 11.72 2.88
CA TYR A 75 11.49 13.11 2.78
C TYR A 75 12.76 13.30 3.61
N ASN A 76 13.80 13.86 2.97
CA ASN A 76 15.03 14.28 3.60
C ASN A 76 14.96 15.80 3.69
N TYR A 77 14.67 16.28 4.90
CA TYR A 77 14.73 17.70 5.22
C TYR A 77 16.06 17.98 5.91
N VAL A 78 16.82 18.98 5.45
CA VAL A 78 17.95 19.52 6.21
C VAL A 78 17.40 20.51 7.25
N GLY A 79 16.94 19.98 8.40
CA GLY A 79 16.15 20.73 9.42
C GLY A 79 14.96 19.95 10.03
N ALA A 80 14.40 20.47 11.13
CA ALA A 80 13.61 19.74 12.15
C ALA A 80 12.25 19.12 11.73
N VAL A 81 11.88 19.06 10.44
CA VAL A 81 10.55 18.58 10.00
C VAL A 81 10.58 17.17 9.37
N SER A 82 11.72 16.46 9.41
CA SER A 82 11.90 15.15 8.76
C SER A 82 10.99 14.02 9.29
N ALA A 83 10.56 14.08 10.56
CA ALA A 83 9.85 12.96 11.18
C ALA A 83 8.38 12.81 10.73
N LYS A 84 7.69 13.90 10.36
CA LYS A 84 6.24 13.86 10.08
C LYS A 84 5.91 13.21 8.74
N TYR A 85 6.84 13.26 7.78
CA TYR A 85 6.60 12.83 6.41
C TYR A 85 7.36 11.56 6.01
N ASN A 86 8.20 10.99 6.88
CA ASN A 86 8.79 9.67 6.67
C ASN A 86 7.68 8.62 6.74
N GLY A 87 7.05 8.41 5.59
CA GLY A 87 5.77 7.77 5.43
C GLY A 87 5.88 6.28 5.61
N SER A 88 5.18 5.78 6.62
CA SER A 88 4.81 4.37 6.68
C SER A 88 4.19 3.95 5.35
N THR A 89 4.56 2.76 4.90
CA THR A 89 3.98 2.19 3.68
C THR A 89 2.47 2.02 3.86
N ILE A 90 1.68 2.58 2.94
CA ILE A 90 0.24 2.39 2.88
C ILE A 90 -0.06 1.43 1.73
N CYS A 91 -0.81 0.38 2.04
CA CYS A 91 -1.31 -0.55 1.05
C CYS A 91 -2.81 -0.73 1.19
N THR A 92 -3.48 -0.88 0.06
CA THR A 92 -4.90 -1.23 0.00
C THR A 92 -5.09 -2.44 -0.90
N LYS A 93 -6.17 -3.18 -0.66
CA LYS A 93 -6.67 -4.24 -1.53
C LYS A 93 -8.18 -4.19 -1.54
N THR A 94 -8.74 -3.71 -2.64
CA THR A 94 -10.14 -3.33 -2.72
C THR A 94 -10.80 -4.06 -3.90
N PRO A 95 -12.03 -4.60 -3.76
CA PRO A 95 -12.76 -5.13 -4.90
C PRO A 95 -12.91 -4.09 -6.02
N CYS A 96 -12.79 -4.50 -7.27
CA CYS A 96 -12.99 -3.61 -8.42
C CYS A 96 -14.40 -3.00 -8.40
N GLY A 97 -14.48 -1.69 -8.64
CA GLY A 97 -15.74 -0.94 -8.60
C GLY A 97 -16.20 -0.49 -7.21
N ALA A 98 -15.54 -0.91 -6.14
CA ALA A 98 -15.84 -0.37 -4.81
C ALA A 98 -15.30 1.07 -4.67
N VAL A 99 -16.10 1.93 -4.04
CA VAL A 99 -15.78 3.35 -3.83
C VAL A 99 -14.90 3.54 -2.58
N ILE A 100 -15.05 2.66 -1.59
CA ILE A 100 -14.30 2.71 -0.33
C ILE A 100 -13.07 1.82 -0.47
N LYS A 101 -11.88 2.41 -0.34
CA LYS A 101 -10.62 1.68 -0.33
C LYS A 101 -10.46 0.91 0.98
N VAL A 102 -10.06 -0.35 0.89
CA VAL A 102 -9.82 -1.21 2.05
C VAL A 102 -8.32 -1.28 2.32
N GLN A 103 -7.89 -0.71 3.45
CA GLN A 103 -6.50 -0.81 3.88
C GLN A 103 -6.14 -2.27 4.19
N SER A 104 -4.96 -2.71 3.74
CA SER A 104 -4.45 -4.04 4.02
C SER A 104 -2.95 -4.03 4.23
N ASN A 105 -2.41 -5.14 4.74
CA ASN A 105 -0.97 -5.35 4.71
C ASN A 105 -0.47 -5.43 3.26
N CYS A 106 0.71 -4.87 3.00
CA CYS A 106 1.29 -4.86 1.65
C CYS A 106 1.55 -6.26 1.09
N SER A 107 1.96 -7.21 1.94
CA SER A 107 2.14 -8.60 1.56
C SER A 107 0.84 -9.29 1.11
N GLN A 108 -0.31 -8.86 1.64
CA GLN A 108 -1.62 -9.38 1.24
C GLN A 108 -2.21 -8.64 0.03
N ALA A 109 -1.88 -7.35 -0.11
CA ALA A 109 -2.28 -6.54 -1.27
C ALA A 109 -1.54 -6.95 -2.53
N PHE A 110 -0.22 -7.14 -2.44
CA PHE A 110 0.64 -7.33 -3.60
C PHE A 110 1.23 -8.73 -3.71
N TYR A 111 1.20 -9.56 -2.66
CA TYR A 111 1.88 -10.86 -2.66
C TYR A 111 3.33 -10.70 -3.16
N ASP A 112 3.76 -11.52 -4.11
CA ASP A 112 5.10 -11.42 -4.70
C ASP A 112 5.32 -10.18 -5.58
N ARG A 113 4.26 -9.46 -5.99
CA ARG A 113 4.37 -8.23 -6.80
C ARG A 113 4.95 -7.07 -5.99
N ILE A 114 4.99 -7.17 -4.67
CA ILE A 114 5.66 -6.18 -3.83
C ILE A 114 7.14 -6.03 -4.21
N ASN A 115 7.77 -7.10 -4.71
CA ASN A 115 9.16 -7.10 -5.16
C ASN A 115 9.36 -6.38 -6.51
N LYS A 116 8.27 -6.04 -7.22
CA LYS A 116 8.31 -5.25 -8.46
C LYS A 116 8.07 -3.76 -8.22
N ILE A 117 7.75 -3.38 -6.99
CA ILE A 117 7.63 -1.97 -6.60
C ILE A 117 9.06 -1.44 -6.42
N PRO A 118 9.44 -0.33 -7.07
CA PRO A 118 10.75 0.28 -6.89
C PRO A 118 11.04 0.49 -5.40
N SER A 119 12.27 0.22 -4.97
CA SER A 119 12.63 0.51 -3.59
C SER A 119 12.62 2.02 -3.34
N ASP A 120 12.29 2.40 -2.09
CA ASP A 120 12.43 3.77 -1.59
C ASP A 120 13.86 4.06 -1.10
N ASP A 121 14.81 3.20 -1.46
CA ASP A 121 16.20 3.38 -1.07
C ASP A 121 16.68 4.71 -1.63
N TYR A 122 17.18 5.52 -0.70
CA TYR A 122 17.59 6.90 -0.94
C TYR A 122 18.88 7.00 -1.77
N GLU A 123 19.44 5.89 -2.23
CA GLU A 123 20.77 5.86 -2.82
C GLU A 123 20.77 6.56 -4.17
N ASN A 124 20.89 7.89 -4.10
CA ASN A 124 21.52 8.79 -5.06
C ASN A 124 21.09 8.63 -6.53
N GLU A 125 19.79 8.41 -6.79
CA GLU A 125 19.23 8.56 -8.13
C GLU A 125 18.76 10.00 -8.37
N CYS A 126 19.67 10.98 -8.25
CA CYS A 126 19.63 12.33 -8.84
C CYS A 126 21.06 12.85 -8.99
#